data_AF-A0A1H6BQF1-F1
#
_entry.id   AF-A0A1H6BQF1-F1
#
_cell.length_a   1.000
_cell.length_b   1.000
_cell.length_c   1.000
_cell.angle_alpha   90.00
_cell.angle_beta   90.00
_cell.angle_gamma   90.00
#
_symmetry.space_group_name_H-M   'P 1'
#
loop_
_entity.id
_entity.type
_entity.pdbx_description
1 polymer ?
#
loop_
_entity_poly.entity_id
_entity_poly.type
_entity_poly.pdbx_seq_one_letter_code
_entity_poly.pdbx_strand_id
1 'polypeptide(L)'
;MNKIITVILLSLICNTLYSQKLLTSWSQQNIENYTKEMYDDAQKLTASELLSKNLNDKSWSSVFLTLNASINNYKTDKNYLQSLANQLTNKTETKLEGTSRLIIWDRIINKDITFEGKGLVIDNDLYTVAGRANQILQNLTSKNFGNVTISSTEKELETLKINWINYLTDKNVEEIKLAEYKNAKIPEISSLKAVNALIISLQDNPIKEALTKKCLKNIYKLDELPKEKGSPASYCNPDTYTYAYLGMLFGYEKLDESKNAKWWLTFWNDNNKKLIWNSEKGIYEVQK
;
A
#
# COMPACT_ATOMS: atom_id res chain seq x y z
N MET A 1 -9.82 -45.06 -11.03
CA MET A 1 -9.99 -43.67 -11.52
C MET A 1 -10.15 -42.77 -10.30
N ASN A 2 -9.03 -42.18 -9.86
CA ASN A 2 -8.88 -41.54 -8.55
C ASN A 2 -9.33 -40.07 -8.57
N LYS A 3 -10.40 -39.77 -7.83
CA LYS A 3 -10.83 -38.41 -7.44
C LYS A 3 -9.93 -37.84 -6.33
N ILE A 4 -8.61 -37.82 -6.53
CA ILE A 4 -7.63 -37.25 -5.58
C ILE A 4 -6.67 -36.28 -6.31
N ILE A 5 -7.16 -35.54 -7.31
CA ILE A 5 -6.40 -34.48 -7.99
C ILE A 5 -7.23 -33.19 -8.08
N THR A 6 -7.91 -32.82 -6.99
CA THR A 6 -8.64 -31.55 -6.93
C THR A 6 -8.57 -30.90 -5.55
N VAL A 7 -7.41 -31.03 -4.87
CA VAL A 7 -7.11 -30.31 -3.61
C VAL A 7 -5.65 -29.82 -3.61
N ILE A 8 -5.13 -29.40 -4.76
CA ILE A 8 -3.83 -28.70 -4.85
C ILE A 8 -4.02 -27.46 -5.72
N LEU A 9 -4.81 -26.48 -5.23
CA LEU A 9 -4.79 -25.11 -5.77
C LEU A 9 -5.31 -24.06 -4.79
N LEU A 10 -5.18 -24.27 -3.47
CA LEU A 10 -5.58 -23.27 -2.46
C LEU A 10 -4.69 -23.27 -1.21
N SER A 11 -3.44 -23.72 -1.36
CA SER A 11 -2.38 -23.58 -0.36
C SER A 11 -1.19 -22.79 -0.92
N LEU A 12 -1.45 -21.82 -1.80
CA LEU A 12 -0.49 -20.76 -2.11
C LEU A 12 -0.47 -19.79 -0.93
N ILE A 13 0.29 -20.19 0.09
CA ILE A 13 1.27 -19.33 0.75
C ILE A 13 0.64 -18.04 1.33
N CYS A 14 0.09 -18.17 2.53
CA CYS A 14 0.14 -17.08 3.52
C CYS A 14 1.59 -16.88 3.97
N ASN A 15 2.48 -16.49 3.05
CA ASN A 15 3.63 -15.70 3.46
C ASN A 15 3.06 -14.32 3.69
N THR A 16 2.91 -13.93 4.95
CA THR A 16 2.83 -12.51 5.30
C THR A 16 4.12 -11.87 4.80
N LEU A 17 4.12 -11.39 3.55
CA LEU A 17 5.17 -10.52 3.02
C LEU A 17 5.15 -9.28 3.92
N TYR A 18 6.17 -9.12 4.75
CA TYR A 18 6.17 -8.19 5.90
C TYR A 18 5.81 -6.74 5.54
N SER A 19 6.01 -6.31 4.29
CA SER A 19 5.78 -4.94 3.84
C SER A 19 4.69 -4.77 2.77
N GLN A 20 3.93 -5.83 2.47
CA GLN A 20 2.79 -5.77 1.56
C GLN A 20 1.55 -6.29 2.25
N LYS A 21 0.48 -5.49 2.26
CA LYS A 21 -0.79 -5.88 2.88
C LYS A 21 -1.94 -5.62 1.94
N LEU A 22 -2.99 -6.43 2.03
CA LEU A 22 -4.11 -6.40 1.11
C LEU A 22 -5.30 -5.66 1.74
N LEU A 23 -5.69 -4.49 1.21
CA LEU A 23 -6.88 -3.81 1.68
C LEU A 23 -8.09 -4.13 0.79
N THR A 24 -8.73 -5.27 1.06
CA THR A 24 -9.94 -5.80 0.38
C THR A 24 -9.81 -5.97 -1.14
N SER A 25 -10.54 -6.96 -1.71
CA SER A 25 -10.75 -7.18 -3.16
C SER A 25 -9.66 -6.61 -4.10
N TRP A 26 -8.47 -7.20 -4.06
CA TRP A 26 -7.38 -6.86 -4.96
C TRP A 26 -6.83 -8.12 -5.63
N SER A 27 -6.47 -7.97 -6.90
CA SER A 27 -5.69 -8.93 -7.66
C SER A 27 -4.79 -8.19 -8.64
N GLN A 28 -3.81 -8.89 -9.21
CA GLN A 28 -2.93 -8.35 -10.24
C GLN A 28 -3.69 -7.81 -11.46
N GLN A 29 -4.87 -8.35 -11.75
CA GLN A 29 -5.75 -7.90 -12.85
C GLN A 29 -6.32 -6.49 -12.60
N ASN A 30 -6.19 -5.95 -11.39
CA ASN A 30 -6.64 -4.61 -11.05
C ASN A 30 -5.55 -3.55 -11.20
N ILE A 31 -4.33 -3.93 -11.57
CA ILE A 31 -3.26 -2.97 -11.85
C ILE A 31 -3.51 -2.36 -13.22
N GLU A 32 -3.52 -1.03 -13.26
CA GLU A 32 -3.76 -0.29 -14.50
C GLU A 32 -2.69 -0.62 -15.56
N ASN A 33 -3.14 -0.88 -16.79
CA ASN A 33 -2.28 -1.21 -17.94
C ASN A 33 -1.42 -2.47 -17.75
N TYR A 34 -1.80 -3.39 -16.85
CA TYR A 34 -1.14 -4.68 -16.69
C TYR A 34 -1.66 -5.71 -17.69
N THR A 35 -0.76 -6.44 -18.37
CA THR A 35 -1.09 -7.58 -19.22
C THR A 35 -0.28 -8.81 -18.85
N LYS A 36 -0.79 -10.00 -19.22
CA LYS A 36 -0.06 -11.26 -19.06
C LYS A 36 1.26 -11.25 -19.85
N GLU A 37 1.26 -10.66 -21.05
CA GLU A 37 2.47 -10.54 -21.87
C GLU A 37 3.56 -9.72 -21.16
N MET A 38 3.18 -8.57 -20.58
CA MET A 38 4.12 -7.76 -19.78
C MET A 38 4.67 -8.52 -18.58
N TYR A 39 3.84 -9.35 -17.94
CA TYR A 39 4.29 -10.23 -16.86
C TYR A 39 5.30 -11.26 -17.33
N ASP A 40 4.96 -12.00 -18.39
CA ASP A 40 5.78 -13.07 -18.95
C ASP A 40 7.13 -12.51 -19.45
N ASP A 41 7.15 -11.31 -20.02
CA ASP A 41 8.37 -10.63 -20.44
C ASP A 41 9.21 -10.13 -19.28
N ALA A 42 8.58 -9.59 -18.24
CA ALA A 42 9.30 -9.19 -17.03
C ALA A 42 10.01 -10.38 -16.36
N GLN A 43 9.44 -11.59 -16.45
CA GLN A 43 10.08 -12.79 -15.89
C GLN A 43 11.37 -13.20 -16.60
N LYS A 44 11.64 -12.70 -17.82
CA LYS A 44 12.84 -13.02 -18.60
C LYS A 44 14.01 -12.06 -18.32
N LEU A 45 13.76 -10.98 -17.57
CA LEU A 45 14.76 -9.94 -17.31
C LEU A 45 15.89 -10.45 -16.44
N THR A 46 17.11 -10.01 -16.78
CA THR A 46 18.35 -10.23 -16.02
C THR A 46 18.37 -9.40 -14.73
N ALA A 47 19.21 -9.78 -13.78
CA ALA A 47 19.46 -9.00 -12.57
C ALA A 47 19.86 -7.55 -12.88
N SER A 48 20.75 -7.33 -13.87
CA SER A 48 21.16 -5.99 -14.30
C SER A 48 20.02 -5.15 -14.87
N GLU A 49 19.12 -5.77 -15.66
CA GLU A 49 17.96 -5.08 -16.21
C GLU A 49 16.97 -4.72 -15.09
N LEU A 50 16.72 -5.62 -14.14
CA LEU A 50 15.86 -5.32 -12.99
C LEU A 50 16.44 -4.19 -12.10
N LEU A 51 17.76 -4.17 -11.88
CA LEU A 51 18.42 -3.06 -11.19
C LEU A 51 18.22 -1.74 -11.95
N SER A 52 18.38 -1.76 -13.28
CA SER A 52 18.16 -0.58 -14.12
C SER A 52 16.70 -0.10 -14.08
N LYS A 53 15.73 -1.03 -14.11
CA LYS A 53 14.31 -0.70 -13.97
C LYS A 53 13.98 -0.11 -12.60
N ASN A 54 14.60 -0.60 -11.52
CA ASN A 54 14.43 -0.02 -10.19
C ASN A 54 14.82 1.48 -10.14
N LEU A 55 15.82 1.89 -10.93
CA LEU A 55 16.25 3.29 -11.04
C LEU A 55 15.25 4.15 -11.83
N ASN A 56 14.65 3.58 -12.88
CA ASN A 56 14.08 4.37 -13.97
C ASN A 56 12.56 4.25 -14.16
N ASP A 57 11.92 3.23 -13.59
CA ASP A 57 10.50 2.98 -13.84
C ASP A 57 9.60 4.12 -13.33
N LYS A 58 8.58 4.43 -14.12
CA LYS A 58 7.69 5.59 -13.93
C LYS A 58 6.20 5.23 -13.82
N SER A 59 5.85 3.95 -13.90
CA SER A 59 4.47 3.50 -13.70
C SER A 59 4.41 2.49 -12.57
N TRP A 60 3.29 2.50 -11.83
CA TRP A 60 3.03 1.50 -10.81
C TRP A 60 3.09 0.08 -11.38
N SER A 61 2.52 -0.15 -12.57
CA SER A 61 2.57 -1.45 -13.24
C SER A 61 3.99 -1.94 -13.52
N SER A 62 4.89 -1.07 -13.98
CA SER A 62 6.28 -1.43 -14.25
C SER A 62 7.03 -1.75 -12.96
N VAL A 63 6.86 -0.91 -11.93
CA VAL A 63 7.42 -1.17 -10.60
C VAL A 63 6.94 -2.51 -10.07
N PHE A 64 5.63 -2.78 -10.12
CA PHE A 64 5.06 -4.05 -9.68
C PHE A 64 5.66 -5.25 -10.41
N LEU A 65 5.84 -5.15 -11.74
CA LEU A 65 6.47 -6.20 -12.54
C LEU A 65 7.92 -6.44 -12.12
N THR A 66 8.70 -5.38 -11.89
CA THR A 66 10.06 -5.48 -11.36
C THR A 66 10.07 -6.16 -9.99
N LEU A 67 9.17 -5.79 -9.06
CA LEU A 67 9.07 -6.45 -7.76
C LEU A 67 8.83 -7.97 -7.91
N ASN A 68 7.89 -8.37 -8.74
CA ASN A 68 7.53 -9.79 -8.93
C ASN A 68 8.66 -10.59 -9.61
N ALA A 69 9.21 -10.07 -10.71
CA ALA A 69 10.31 -10.73 -11.42
C ALA A 69 11.54 -10.91 -10.54
N SER A 70 11.83 -9.91 -9.67
CA SER A 70 12.91 -10.00 -8.69
C SER A 70 12.70 -11.21 -7.75
N ILE A 71 11.50 -11.31 -7.17
CA ILE A 71 11.14 -12.36 -6.21
C ILE A 71 11.20 -13.76 -6.83
N ASN A 72 10.64 -13.90 -8.04
CA ASN A 72 10.51 -15.19 -8.69
C ASN A 72 11.85 -15.77 -9.14
N ASN A 73 12.81 -14.92 -9.51
CA ASN A 73 14.02 -15.35 -10.22
C ASN A 73 15.32 -15.15 -9.42
N TYR A 74 15.36 -14.23 -8.46
CA TYR A 74 16.63 -13.76 -7.86
C TYR A 74 16.69 -13.86 -6.33
N LYS A 75 15.84 -14.69 -5.72
CA LYS A 75 15.77 -14.88 -4.25
C LYS A 75 17.10 -15.24 -3.59
N THR A 76 17.96 -15.99 -4.28
CA THR A 76 19.24 -16.48 -3.74
C THR A 76 20.47 -15.78 -4.32
N ASP A 77 20.31 -14.79 -5.19
CA ASP A 77 21.42 -14.07 -5.82
C ASP A 77 21.99 -13.01 -4.86
N LYS A 78 23.12 -13.34 -4.21
CA LYS A 78 23.78 -12.42 -3.27
C LYS A 78 24.27 -11.13 -3.92
N ASN A 79 24.74 -11.18 -5.17
CA ASN A 79 25.26 -10.00 -5.86
C ASN A 79 24.12 -9.02 -6.20
N TYR A 80 22.98 -9.56 -6.61
CA TYR A 80 21.77 -8.79 -6.84
C TYR A 80 21.27 -8.13 -5.55
N LEU A 81 21.17 -8.88 -4.45
CA LEU A 81 20.79 -8.36 -3.14
C LEU A 81 21.74 -7.24 -2.65
N GLN A 82 23.06 -7.43 -2.78
CA GLN A 82 24.03 -6.39 -2.42
C GLN A 82 23.89 -5.14 -3.30
N SER A 83 23.62 -5.32 -4.60
CA SER A 83 23.40 -4.21 -5.52
C SER A 83 22.13 -3.42 -5.17
N LEU A 84 21.04 -4.10 -4.77
CA LEU A 84 19.84 -3.44 -4.25
C LEU A 84 20.14 -2.68 -2.96
N ALA A 85 20.88 -3.28 -2.03
CA ALA A 85 21.26 -2.61 -0.78
C ALA A 85 22.06 -1.32 -1.05
N ASN A 86 22.92 -1.31 -2.06
CA ASN A 86 23.66 -0.12 -2.47
C ASN A 86 22.78 0.99 -3.07
N GLN A 87 21.56 0.68 -3.54
CA GLN A 87 20.61 1.68 -4.04
C GLN A 87 19.78 2.34 -2.93
N LEU A 88 19.87 1.88 -1.68
CA LEU A 88 19.05 2.38 -0.56
C LEU A 88 19.32 3.84 -0.19
N THR A 89 20.46 4.40 -0.58
CA THR A 89 20.79 5.82 -0.37
C THR A 89 20.36 6.69 -1.54
N ASN A 90 19.87 6.11 -2.64
CA ASN A 90 19.41 6.85 -3.79
C ASN A 90 17.98 7.36 -3.55
N LYS A 91 17.86 8.64 -3.23
CA LYS A 91 16.58 9.34 -3.00
C LYS A 91 15.89 9.84 -4.26
N THR A 92 16.40 9.51 -5.46
CA THR A 92 15.79 9.96 -6.71
C THR A 92 14.33 9.50 -6.76
N GLU A 93 13.43 10.46 -6.96
CA GLU A 93 12.01 10.19 -7.15
C GLU A 93 11.67 10.04 -8.63
N THR A 94 10.87 9.03 -8.95
CA THR A 94 10.13 8.95 -10.21
C THR A 94 8.64 9.04 -9.88
N LYS A 95 7.96 10.04 -10.45
CA LYS A 95 6.52 10.18 -10.29
C LYS A 95 5.84 8.96 -10.91
N LEU A 96 5.15 8.16 -10.11
CA LEU A 96 4.46 6.96 -10.58
C LEU A 96 3.11 7.32 -11.20
N GLU A 97 2.91 6.89 -12.44
CA GLU A 97 1.63 6.92 -13.13
C GLU A 97 0.84 5.63 -12.88
N GLY A 98 -0.48 5.70 -13.08
CA GLY A 98 -1.37 4.53 -12.97
C GLY A 98 -1.43 3.94 -11.57
N THR A 99 -1.42 4.79 -10.53
CA THR A 99 -1.40 4.39 -9.11
C THR A 99 -2.75 3.94 -8.56
N SER A 100 -3.72 3.65 -9.44
CA SER A 100 -4.95 2.98 -9.05
C SER A 100 -4.60 1.69 -8.30
N ARG A 101 -5.31 1.44 -7.20
CA ARG A 101 -5.08 0.30 -6.29
C ARG A 101 -3.71 0.25 -5.60
N LEU A 102 -2.87 1.27 -5.72
CA LEU A 102 -1.68 1.42 -4.88
C LEU A 102 -2.03 2.26 -3.65
N ILE A 103 -1.66 1.79 -2.47
CA ILE A 103 -1.85 2.51 -1.22
C ILE A 103 -0.48 2.70 -0.57
N ILE A 104 -0.03 3.96 -0.55
CA ILE A 104 1.09 4.41 0.27
C ILE A 104 0.54 5.56 1.11
N TRP A 105 0.35 5.33 2.41
CA TRP A 105 -0.41 6.25 3.27
C TRP A 105 0.16 7.67 3.26
N ASP A 106 1.50 7.82 3.27
CA ASP A 106 2.15 9.13 3.20
C ASP A 106 1.89 9.86 1.87
N ARG A 107 1.84 9.13 0.75
CA ARG A 107 1.54 9.69 -0.58
C ARG A 107 0.06 10.07 -0.72
N ILE A 108 -0.85 9.40 -0.01
CA ILE A 108 -2.26 9.81 0.09
C ILE A 108 -2.38 11.10 0.92
N ILE A 109 -1.70 11.18 2.06
CA ILE A 109 -1.68 12.39 2.91
C ILE A 109 -1.18 13.60 2.11
N ASN A 110 -0.12 13.42 1.32
CA ASN A 110 0.44 14.47 0.46
C ASN A 110 -0.29 14.67 -0.87
N LYS A 111 -1.37 13.91 -1.12
CA LYS A 111 -2.21 13.99 -2.32
C LYS A 111 -1.53 13.58 -3.64
N ASP A 112 -0.42 12.85 -3.57
CA ASP A 112 0.25 12.24 -4.74
C ASP A 112 -0.52 11.02 -5.25
N ILE A 113 -1.27 10.33 -4.38
CA ILE A 113 -2.14 9.20 -4.70
C ILE A 113 -3.56 9.52 -4.26
N THR A 114 -4.54 9.23 -5.13
CA THR A 114 -5.96 9.25 -4.75
C THR A 114 -6.33 7.91 -4.14
N PHE A 115 -6.88 7.92 -2.92
CA PHE A 115 -7.35 6.69 -2.28
C PHE A 115 -8.67 6.22 -2.88
N GLU A 116 -8.70 4.97 -3.34
CA GLU A 116 -9.87 4.37 -4.01
C GLU A 116 -10.64 3.36 -3.14
N GLY A 117 -10.32 3.30 -1.84
CA GLY A 117 -10.97 2.38 -0.90
C GLY A 117 -10.42 0.95 -0.92
N LYS A 118 -9.72 0.50 -1.97
CA LYS A 118 -9.15 -0.85 -2.03
C LYS A 118 -7.84 -0.88 -2.78
N GLY A 119 -6.95 -1.79 -2.40
CA GLY A 119 -5.66 -1.88 -3.06
C GLY A 119 -4.61 -2.69 -2.30
N LEU A 120 -3.39 -2.60 -2.80
CA LEU A 120 -2.20 -3.12 -2.15
C LEU A 120 -1.55 -2.00 -1.32
N VAL A 121 -1.47 -2.23 -0.02
CA VAL A 121 -0.80 -1.35 0.93
C VAL A 121 0.68 -1.67 0.95
N ILE A 122 1.49 -0.65 0.66
CA ILE A 122 2.94 -0.72 0.69
C ILE A 122 3.46 0.32 1.68
N ASP A 123 4.26 -0.15 2.64
CA ASP A 123 4.81 0.72 3.69
C ASP A 123 6.04 1.52 3.19
N ASN A 124 6.74 1.04 2.16
CA ASN A 124 7.84 1.76 1.52
C ASN A 124 7.35 2.79 0.49
N ASP A 125 8.06 3.90 0.37
CA ASP A 125 7.80 4.91 -0.65
C ASP A 125 8.33 4.49 -2.02
N LEU A 126 7.49 3.80 -2.80
CA LEU A 126 7.82 3.28 -4.13
C LEU A 126 8.08 4.36 -5.19
N TYR A 127 7.82 5.64 -4.89
CA TYR A 127 8.20 6.75 -5.78
C TYR A 127 9.72 6.94 -5.76
N THR A 128 10.41 6.54 -4.70
CA THR A 128 11.88 6.64 -4.60
C THR A 128 12.57 5.35 -5.04
N VAL A 129 13.76 5.48 -5.62
CA VAL A 129 14.65 4.34 -5.90
C VAL A 129 14.93 3.54 -4.63
N ALA A 130 15.25 4.22 -3.52
CA ALA A 130 15.50 3.61 -2.22
C ALA A 130 14.31 2.79 -1.72
N GLY A 131 13.09 3.33 -1.80
CA GLY A 131 11.89 2.62 -1.32
C GLY A 131 11.56 1.39 -2.14
N ARG A 132 11.74 1.43 -3.47
CA ARG A 132 11.61 0.24 -4.31
C ARG A 132 12.68 -0.80 -4.00
N ALA A 133 13.94 -0.39 -3.85
CA ALA A 133 15.04 -1.29 -3.50
C ALA A 133 14.78 -1.99 -2.14
N ASN A 134 14.36 -1.23 -1.12
CA ASN A 134 14.02 -1.78 0.18
C ASN A 134 12.84 -2.74 0.10
N GLN A 135 11.81 -2.41 -0.68
CA GLN A 135 10.67 -3.29 -0.90
C GLN A 135 11.08 -4.63 -1.52
N ILE A 136 11.98 -4.62 -2.51
CA ILE A 136 12.50 -5.84 -3.13
C ILE A 136 13.29 -6.66 -2.11
N LEU A 137 14.19 -6.02 -1.34
CA LEU A 137 14.98 -6.69 -0.30
C LEU A 137 14.10 -7.37 0.76
N GLN A 138 13.09 -6.66 1.28
CA GLN A 138 12.14 -7.21 2.24
C GLN A 138 11.37 -8.40 1.65
N ASN A 139 10.93 -8.30 0.39
CA ASN A 139 10.21 -9.39 -0.26
C ASN A 139 11.09 -10.63 -0.51
N LEU A 140 12.35 -10.46 -0.94
CA LEU A 140 13.26 -11.56 -1.21
C LEU A 140 13.68 -12.31 0.06
N THR A 141 13.92 -11.56 1.13
CA THR A 141 14.54 -12.07 2.37
C THR A 141 13.54 -12.35 3.47
N SER A 142 12.33 -11.79 3.38
CA SER A 142 11.35 -11.78 4.48
C SER A 142 11.89 -11.16 5.77
N LYS A 143 12.83 -10.23 5.66
CA LYS A 143 13.42 -9.47 6.78
C LYS A 143 12.93 -8.03 6.79
N ASN A 144 12.82 -7.44 7.98
CA ASN A 144 12.47 -6.04 8.12
C ASN A 144 13.48 -5.28 9.00
N PHE A 145 14.25 -4.38 8.39
CA PHE A 145 15.17 -3.48 9.10
C PHE A 145 14.70 -2.02 9.11
N GLY A 146 13.46 -1.77 8.69
CA GLY A 146 12.87 -0.45 8.55
C GLY A 146 12.26 -0.22 7.18
N ASN A 147 11.51 0.87 7.07
CA ASN A 147 10.83 1.29 5.85
C ASN A 147 11.40 2.62 5.37
N VAL A 148 11.44 2.78 4.05
CA VAL A 148 11.75 4.06 3.41
C VAL A 148 10.45 4.85 3.28
N THR A 149 10.43 6.08 3.78
CA THR A 149 9.28 6.99 3.70
C THR A 149 9.67 8.23 2.89
N ILE A 150 8.69 9.03 2.47
CA ILE A 150 8.94 10.31 1.80
C ILE A 150 9.83 11.25 2.64
N SER A 151 9.78 11.10 3.98
CA SER A 151 10.57 11.90 4.92
C SER A 151 11.92 11.27 5.31
N SER A 152 12.29 10.11 4.77
CA SER A 152 13.54 9.45 5.16
C SER A 152 14.76 10.31 4.87
N THR A 153 15.58 10.49 5.91
CA THR A 153 16.83 11.26 5.88
C THR A 153 17.97 10.43 5.30
N GLU A 154 19.02 11.09 4.81
CA GLU A 154 20.22 10.39 4.32
C GLU A 154 20.85 9.50 5.39
N LYS A 155 20.87 9.95 6.64
CA LYS A 155 21.40 9.18 7.77
C LYS A 155 20.58 7.91 8.04
N GLU A 156 19.26 8.00 7.99
CA GLU A 156 18.38 6.83 8.16
C GLU A 156 18.56 5.83 7.00
N LEU A 157 18.70 6.32 5.77
CA LEU A 157 18.94 5.48 4.60
C LEU A 157 20.31 4.80 4.63
N GLU A 158 21.37 5.51 5.06
CA GLU A 158 22.69 4.90 5.25
C GLU A 158 22.67 3.85 6.37
N THR A 159 21.95 4.13 7.47
CA THR A 159 21.76 3.14 8.55
C THR A 159 21.04 1.89 8.04
N LEU A 160 19.97 2.08 7.26
CA LEU A 160 19.22 0.99 6.63
C LEU A 160 20.09 0.18 5.67
N LYS A 161 20.91 0.85 4.84
CA LYS A 161 21.89 0.20 3.96
C LYS A 161 22.90 -0.64 4.75
N ILE A 162 23.48 -0.08 5.82
CA ILE A 162 24.44 -0.80 6.68
C ILE A 162 23.77 -2.04 7.29
N ASN A 163 22.54 -1.93 7.77
CA ASN A 163 21.77 -3.06 8.31
C ASN A 163 21.61 -4.17 7.25
N TRP A 164 21.23 -3.82 6.02
CA TRP A 164 21.14 -4.79 4.94
C TRP A 164 22.48 -5.43 4.58
N ILE A 165 23.56 -4.65 4.46
CA ILE A 165 24.89 -5.19 4.15
C ILE A 165 25.39 -6.11 5.28
N ASN A 166 25.17 -5.75 6.54
CA ASN A 166 25.52 -6.59 7.67
C ASN A 166 24.75 -7.92 7.63
N TYR A 167 23.43 -7.88 7.39
CA TYR A 167 22.63 -9.09 7.23
C TYR A 167 23.12 -9.97 6.06
N LEU A 168 23.40 -9.37 4.89
CA LEU A 168 23.89 -10.09 3.70
C LEU A 168 25.32 -10.64 3.83
N THR A 169 26.06 -10.20 4.85
CA THR A 169 27.39 -10.69 5.24
C THR A 169 27.35 -11.54 6.50
N ASP A 170 26.19 -12.13 6.80
CA ASP A 170 25.96 -13.10 7.88
C ASP A 170 26.22 -12.53 9.29
N LYS A 171 26.14 -11.20 9.46
CA LYS A 171 26.12 -10.55 10.77
C LYS A 171 24.71 -10.46 11.32
N ASN A 172 24.58 -10.56 12.64
CA ASN A 172 23.30 -10.40 13.30
C ASN A 172 22.83 -8.94 13.24
N VAL A 173 21.57 -8.73 12.87
CA VAL A 173 20.91 -7.42 12.79
C VAL A 173 19.52 -7.56 13.38
N GLU A 174 19.18 -6.67 14.30
CA GLU A 174 17.86 -6.69 14.95
C GLU A 174 16.76 -6.26 13.95
N GLU A 175 15.71 -7.08 13.85
CA GLU A 175 14.56 -6.78 13.00
C GLU A 175 13.57 -5.84 13.71
N ILE A 176 13.01 -4.91 12.95
CA ILE A 176 11.96 -4.01 13.43
C ILE A 176 10.63 -4.77 13.42
N LYS A 177 10.05 -4.93 14.61
CA LYS A 177 8.71 -5.46 14.77
C LYS A 177 7.68 -4.42 14.37
N LEU A 178 6.72 -4.82 13.55
CA LEU A 178 5.59 -3.98 13.17
C LEU A 178 4.62 -3.85 14.34
N ALA A 179 3.95 -2.70 14.42
CA ALA A 179 2.89 -2.50 15.40
C ALA A 179 1.74 -3.50 15.16
N GLU A 180 1.34 -4.20 16.22
CA GLU A 180 0.19 -5.11 16.20
C GLU A 180 -1.06 -4.39 16.70
N TYR A 181 -2.10 -4.36 15.88
CA TYR A 181 -3.41 -3.79 16.25
C TYR A 181 -4.35 -4.93 16.64
N LYS A 182 -4.19 -5.41 17.90
CA LYS A 182 -5.01 -6.50 18.43
C LYS A 182 -6.50 -6.17 18.30
N ASN A 183 -7.29 -7.18 17.90
CA ASN A 183 -8.72 -7.11 17.64
C ASN A 183 -9.15 -6.11 16.54
N ALA A 184 -8.21 -5.57 15.76
CA ALA A 184 -8.56 -4.74 14.60
C ALA A 184 -9.41 -5.54 13.61
N LYS A 185 -10.50 -4.93 13.14
CA LYS A 185 -11.32 -5.50 12.05
C LYS A 185 -10.52 -5.59 10.75
N ILE A 186 -9.67 -4.57 10.50
CA ILE A 186 -8.80 -4.47 9.32
C ILE A 186 -7.45 -3.88 9.79
N PRO A 187 -6.43 -4.70 10.08
CA PRO A 187 -5.14 -4.23 10.57
C PRO A 187 -4.45 -3.21 9.65
N GLU A 188 -4.65 -3.31 8.34
CA GLU A 188 -4.00 -2.50 7.30
C GLU A 188 -4.31 -1.00 7.40
N ILE A 189 -5.51 -0.67 7.90
CA ILE A 189 -5.97 0.72 8.07
C ILE A 189 -5.86 1.19 9.53
N SER A 190 -5.35 0.35 10.43
CA SER A 190 -5.44 0.60 11.87
C SER A 190 -4.37 1.54 12.40
N SER A 191 -3.37 1.93 11.60
CA SER A 191 -2.39 2.92 12.03
C SER A 191 -2.94 4.34 12.05
N LEU A 192 -2.45 5.19 12.98
CA LEU A 192 -2.78 6.62 12.99
C LEU A 192 -2.45 7.31 11.65
N LYS A 193 -1.41 6.84 10.96
CA LYS A 193 -1.06 7.30 9.62
C LYS A 193 -2.17 6.98 8.61
N ALA A 194 -2.72 5.76 8.65
CA ALA A 194 -3.84 5.38 7.82
C ALA A 194 -5.11 6.16 8.17
N VAL A 195 -5.41 6.38 9.46
CA VAL A 195 -6.53 7.25 9.90
C VAL A 195 -6.41 8.64 9.29
N ASN A 196 -5.23 9.26 9.39
CA ASN A 196 -4.97 10.57 8.79
C ASN A 196 -5.22 10.55 7.27
N ALA A 197 -4.64 9.58 6.57
CA ALA A 197 -4.79 9.42 5.13
C ALA A 197 -6.26 9.26 4.71
N LEU A 198 -7.04 8.47 5.45
CA LEU A 198 -8.48 8.30 5.23
C LEU A 198 -9.21 9.64 5.37
N ILE A 199 -8.95 10.39 6.44
CA ILE A 199 -9.58 11.70 6.69
C ILE A 199 -9.20 12.73 5.62
N ILE A 200 -7.93 12.76 5.19
CA ILE A 200 -7.48 13.60 4.07
C ILE A 200 -8.14 13.18 2.77
N SER A 201 -8.32 11.87 2.54
CA SER A 201 -8.95 11.37 1.32
C SER A 201 -10.42 11.76 1.18
N LEU A 202 -11.13 12.00 2.30
CA LEU A 202 -12.53 12.47 2.28
C LEU A 202 -12.67 13.91 1.77
N GLN A 203 -11.60 14.71 1.84
CA GLN A 203 -11.69 16.11 1.43
C GLN A 203 -11.88 16.25 -0.08
N ASP A 204 -12.39 17.42 -0.49
CA ASP A 204 -12.62 17.72 -1.89
C ASP A 204 -11.34 17.57 -2.70
N ASN A 205 -11.44 16.85 -3.82
CA ASN A 205 -10.33 16.58 -4.71
C ASN A 205 -10.84 16.51 -6.16
N PRO A 206 -10.40 17.41 -7.05
CA PRO A 206 -10.90 17.48 -8.43
C PRO A 206 -10.55 16.22 -9.25
N ILE A 207 -9.43 15.55 -8.94
CA ILE A 207 -9.05 14.28 -9.60
C ILE A 207 -10.04 13.18 -9.20
N LYS A 208 -10.34 13.08 -7.90
CA LYS A 208 -11.33 12.13 -7.35
C LYS A 208 -12.72 12.36 -7.95
N GLU A 209 -13.14 13.63 -8.07
CA GLU A 209 -14.41 14.01 -8.68
C GLU A 209 -14.47 13.62 -10.16
N ALA A 210 -13.42 13.90 -10.93
CA ALA A 210 -13.33 13.53 -12.33
C ALA A 210 -13.38 12.01 -12.54
N LEU A 211 -12.67 11.24 -11.70
CA LEU A 211 -12.71 9.78 -11.72
C LEU A 211 -14.12 9.24 -11.41
N THR A 212 -14.78 9.81 -10.40
CA THR A 212 -16.15 9.44 -10.02
C THR A 212 -17.12 9.70 -11.17
N LYS A 213 -17.09 10.90 -11.77
CA LYS A 213 -17.93 11.25 -12.93
C LYS A 213 -17.68 10.34 -14.12
N LYS A 214 -16.41 10.03 -14.42
CA LYS A 214 -16.04 9.09 -15.50
C LYS A 214 -16.60 7.70 -15.24
N CYS A 215 -16.50 7.19 -14.00
CA CYS A 215 -17.07 5.91 -13.61
C CYS A 215 -18.61 5.89 -13.79
N LEU A 216 -19.30 6.89 -13.26
CA LEU A 216 -20.76 7.02 -13.35
C LEU A 216 -21.23 7.04 -14.81
N LYS A 217 -20.59 7.84 -15.66
CA LYS A 217 -20.94 7.96 -17.07
C LYS A 217 -20.68 6.69 -17.85
N ASN A 218 -19.56 6.01 -17.58
CA ASN A 218 -19.16 4.83 -18.34
C ASN A 218 -19.97 3.58 -17.95
N ILE A 219 -20.11 3.33 -16.65
CA ILE A 219 -20.70 2.11 -16.11
C ILE A 219 -22.22 2.23 -15.97
N TYR A 220 -22.69 3.34 -15.40
CA TYR A 220 -24.10 3.50 -15.01
C TYR A 220 -24.90 4.43 -15.92
N LYS A 221 -24.25 5.11 -16.87
CA LYS A 221 -24.84 6.13 -17.74
C LYS A 221 -25.49 7.28 -16.96
N LEU A 222 -24.86 7.68 -15.86
CA LEU A 222 -25.30 8.77 -14.98
C LEU A 222 -24.28 9.92 -15.02
N ASP A 223 -24.78 11.16 -14.90
CA ASP A 223 -23.93 12.36 -14.78
C ASP A 223 -23.59 12.70 -13.32
N GLU A 224 -24.44 12.31 -12.37
CA GLU A 224 -24.30 12.59 -10.95
C GLU A 224 -24.55 11.35 -10.08
N LEU A 225 -24.04 11.37 -8.85
CA LEU A 225 -24.24 10.30 -7.90
C LEU A 225 -25.71 10.28 -7.44
N PRO A 226 -26.41 9.13 -7.49
CA PRO A 226 -27.77 9.03 -6.99
C PRO A 226 -27.87 9.37 -5.50
N LYS A 227 -28.94 10.09 -5.12
CA LYS A 227 -29.25 10.39 -3.70
C LYS A 227 -29.84 9.19 -2.95
N GLU A 228 -30.31 8.18 -3.67
CA GLU A 228 -30.93 7.00 -3.09
C GLU A 228 -29.89 6.12 -2.37
N LYS A 229 -30.19 5.78 -1.11
CA LYS A 229 -29.35 4.89 -0.30
C LYS A 229 -29.32 3.49 -0.91
N GLY A 230 -28.13 2.90 -0.99
CA GLY A 230 -27.96 1.54 -1.53
C GLY A 230 -27.86 1.47 -3.05
N SER A 231 -27.88 2.60 -3.75
CA SER A 231 -27.62 2.60 -5.20
C SER A 231 -26.27 1.96 -5.52
N PRO A 232 -26.20 0.99 -6.45
CA PRO A 232 -24.92 0.41 -6.88
C PRO A 232 -23.95 1.45 -7.45
N ALA A 233 -24.45 2.58 -7.97
CA ALA A 233 -23.62 3.68 -8.45
C ALA A 233 -22.75 4.31 -7.34
N SER A 234 -23.09 4.10 -6.05
CA SER A 234 -22.26 4.49 -4.90
C SER A 234 -20.88 3.84 -4.90
N TYR A 235 -20.69 2.71 -5.60
CA TYR A 235 -19.37 2.09 -5.77
C TYR A 235 -18.41 2.88 -6.65
N CYS A 236 -18.91 3.85 -7.44
CA CYS A 236 -18.05 4.81 -8.14
C CYS A 236 -17.46 5.87 -7.21
N ASN A 237 -18.04 6.09 -6.02
CA ASN A 237 -17.53 7.04 -5.05
C ASN A 237 -16.61 6.32 -4.03
N PRO A 238 -15.30 6.59 -4.04
CA PRO A 238 -14.38 5.94 -3.11
C PRO A 238 -14.62 6.33 -1.64
N ASP A 239 -15.28 7.47 -1.37
CA ASP A 239 -15.57 7.93 -0.01
C ASP A 239 -16.51 6.98 0.74
N THR A 240 -17.31 6.19 0.01
CA THR A 240 -18.16 5.14 0.58
C THR A 240 -17.34 4.16 1.44
N TYR A 241 -16.14 3.78 0.96
CA TYR A 241 -15.24 2.91 1.72
C TYR A 241 -14.58 3.66 2.87
N THR A 242 -14.12 4.88 2.62
CA THR A 242 -13.42 5.69 3.62
C THR A 242 -14.27 5.95 4.86
N TYR A 243 -15.55 6.32 4.68
CA TYR A 243 -16.46 6.50 5.81
C TYR A 243 -16.71 5.19 6.57
N ALA A 244 -16.83 4.07 5.87
CA ALA A 244 -16.99 2.77 6.52
C ALA A 244 -15.75 2.39 7.34
N TYR A 245 -14.55 2.62 6.80
CA TYR A 245 -13.28 2.38 7.49
C TYR A 245 -13.12 3.26 8.73
N LEU A 246 -13.41 4.55 8.64
CA LEU A 246 -13.42 5.44 9.79
C LEU A 246 -14.48 5.02 10.82
N GLY A 247 -15.66 4.58 10.36
CA GLY A 247 -16.69 3.99 11.20
C GLY A 247 -16.17 2.82 12.03
N MET A 248 -15.51 1.86 11.36
CA MET A 248 -14.90 0.70 12.01
C MET A 248 -13.84 1.09 13.03
N LEU A 249 -12.96 2.04 12.70
CA LEU A 249 -11.84 2.47 13.54
C LEU A 249 -12.28 3.23 14.79
N PHE A 250 -13.50 3.77 14.82
CA PHE A 250 -14.03 4.54 15.96
C PHE A 250 -15.31 3.93 16.56
N GLY A 251 -15.61 2.66 16.24
CA GLY A 251 -16.71 1.93 16.84
C GLY A 251 -18.12 2.37 16.39
N TYR A 252 -18.25 3.06 15.26
CA TYR A 252 -19.55 3.42 14.71
C TYR A 252 -20.11 2.26 13.87
N GLU A 253 -21.25 1.70 14.29
CA GLU A 253 -21.90 0.57 13.60
C GLU A 253 -22.65 1.00 12.32
N LYS A 254 -23.09 2.25 12.25
CA LYS A 254 -23.82 2.82 11.12
C LYS A 254 -23.16 4.12 10.68
N LEU A 255 -23.28 4.42 9.38
CA LEU A 255 -22.86 5.71 8.84
C LEU A 255 -23.66 6.83 9.49
N ASP A 256 -22.95 7.76 10.14
CA ASP A 256 -23.52 8.97 10.69
C ASP A 256 -23.32 10.11 9.70
N GLU A 257 -24.39 10.50 9.02
CA GLU A 257 -24.38 11.56 7.99
C GLU A 257 -24.00 12.94 8.54
N SER A 258 -24.10 13.15 9.86
CA SER A 258 -23.61 14.38 10.48
C SER A 258 -22.07 14.47 10.50
N LYS A 259 -21.38 13.33 10.42
CA LYS A 259 -19.92 13.22 10.39
C LYS A 259 -19.37 13.28 8.97
N ASN A 260 -19.60 14.41 8.31
CA ASN A 260 -19.06 14.66 6.96
C ASN A 260 -17.54 14.90 6.96
N ALA A 261 -16.95 15.11 5.77
CA ALA A 261 -15.52 15.35 5.59
C ALA A 261 -14.96 16.47 6.48
N LYS A 262 -15.70 17.58 6.64
CA LYS A 262 -15.30 18.72 7.48
C LYS A 262 -15.29 18.35 8.97
N TRP A 263 -16.29 17.59 9.41
CA TRP A 263 -16.35 17.09 10.78
C TRP A 263 -15.15 16.20 11.09
N TRP A 264 -14.82 15.24 10.23
CA TRP A 264 -13.68 14.34 10.42
C TRP A 264 -12.35 15.08 10.48
N LEU A 265 -12.16 16.09 9.62
CA LEU A 265 -10.96 16.91 9.65
C LEU A 265 -10.84 17.70 10.95
N THR A 266 -11.94 18.29 11.42
CA THR A 266 -11.99 19.02 12.70
C THR A 266 -11.68 18.07 13.87
N PHE A 267 -12.36 16.92 13.92
CA PHE A 267 -12.13 15.88 14.91
C PHE A 267 -10.65 15.45 14.96
N TRP A 268 -10.03 15.22 13.79
CA TRP A 268 -8.62 14.85 13.71
C TRP A 268 -7.70 15.93 14.26
N ASN A 269 -7.91 17.18 13.87
CA ASN A 269 -7.08 18.31 14.32
C ASN A 269 -7.14 18.49 15.84
N ASP A 270 -8.33 18.31 16.43
CA ASP A 270 -8.54 18.49 17.86
C ASP A 270 -8.03 17.32 18.71
N ASN A 271 -8.01 16.09 18.14
CA ASN A 271 -7.85 14.87 18.94
C ASN A 271 -6.67 13.98 18.56
N ASN A 272 -5.99 14.15 17.42
CA ASN A 272 -5.01 13.15 16.93
C ASN A 272 -3.92 12.77 17.95
N LYS A 273 -3.46 13.71 18.78
CA LYS A 273 -2.44 13.47 19.82
C LYS A 273 -2.96 12.71 21.04
N LYS A 274 -4.28 12.62 21.20
CA LYS A 274 -4.98 11.98 22.32
C LYS A 274 -5.58 10.63 21.92
N LEU A 275 -5.43 10.21 20.66
CA LEU A 275 -5.98 8.96 20.18
C LEU A 275 -5.14 7.78 20.70
N ILE A 276 -5.81 6.86 21.39
CA ILE A 276 -5.22 5.63 21.91
C ILE A 276 -5.95 4.41 21.35
N TRP A 277 -5.20 3.36 21.01
CA TRP A 277 -5.78 2.10 20.54
C TRP A 277 -6.32 1.29 21.71
N ASN A 278 -7.62 1.02 21.71
CA ASN A 278 -8.25 0.10 22.65
C ASN A 278 -8.14 -1.33 22.08
N SER A 279 -7.20 -2.12 22.61
CA SER A 279 -6.90 -3.47 22.13
C SER A 279 -7.98 -4.50 22.43
N GLU A 280 -8.88 -4.24 23.38
CA GLU A 280 -10.01 -5.10 23.67
C GLU A 280 -11.11 -4.91 22.62
N LYS A 281 -11.43 -3.67 22.29
CA LYS A 281 -12.48 -3.31 21.34
C LYS A 281 -12.03 -3.26 19.88
N GLY A 282 -10.73 -3.15 19.63
CA GLY A 282 -10.16 -3.02 18.29
C GLY A 282 -10.50 -1.68 17.61
N ILE A 283 -10.56 -0.59 18.39
CA ILE A 283 -10.92 0.76 17.92
C ILE A 283 -10.06 1.82 18.61
N TYR A 284 -10.05 3.04 18.09
CA TYR A 284 -9.48 4.22 18.74
C TYR A 284 -10.47 4.89 19.69
N GLU A 285 -9.94 5.34 20.83
CA GLU A 285 -10.65 6.16 21.81
C GLU A 285 -9.88 7.47 22.04
N VAL A 286 -10.59 8.55 22.36
CA VAL A 286 -9.96 9.81 22.76
C VAL A 286 -9.65 9.74 24.25
N GLN A 287 -8.38 9.87 24.61
CA GLN A 287 -7.96 9.97 26.00
C GLN A 287 -8.59 11.22 26.63
N LYS A 288 -9.33 11.01 27.73
CA LYS A 288 -9.98 12.08 28.50
C LYS A 288 -8.97 12.87 29.31
#